data_AF-A0A971G904-F1
#
_entry.id   AF-A0A971G904-F1
#
_cell.length_a   1.000
_cell.length_b   1.000
_cell.length_c   1.000
_cell.angle_alpha   90.00
_cell.angle_beta   90.00
_cell.angle_gamma   90.00
#
_symmetry.space_group_name_H-M   'P 1'
#
loop_
_entity.id
_entity.type
_entity.pdbx_description
1 polymer ?
#
loop_
_entity_poly.entity_id
_entity_poly.type
_entity_poly.pdbx_seq_one_letter_code
_entity_poly.pdbx_strand_id
1 'polypeptide(L)'
;MGEAPIIHVNIVDYPAAVAQAHDPSLAGRPFVIAADRGPRRIVLSPSQVARTEGITCGMSLRAAEDRLPSLTVLSADDRLISRADSELTRIIDSYSPTIQGERGGHLYLDMSGTGRLFGSVVDSALRLRREIRDRIGLDAAVAVGANKLVAKIGTRTVRPYGLAEIRSGD
;
A
#
# COMPACT_ATOMS: atom_id res chain seq x y z
N MET A 1 19.23 -18.43 17.23
CA MET A 1 18.89 -18.69 15.82
C MET A 1 18.07 -17.49 15.37
N GLY A 2 18.73 -16.47 14.82
CA GLY A 2 18.09 -15.17 14.55
C GLY A 2 17.10 -15.30 13.41
N GLU A 3 15.83 -14.98 13.66
CA GLU A 3 14.78 -15.01 12.64
C GLU A 3 15.11 -14.03 11.50
N ALA A 4 14.80 -14.45 10.28
CA ALA A 4 15.01 -13.72 9.05
C ALA A 4 14.32 -12.35 9.07
N PRO A 5 15.04 -11.22 8.90
CA PRO A 5 14.39 -9.92 8.88
C PRO A 5 13.50 -9.79 7.65
N ILE A 6 12.20 -9.68 7.88
CA ILE A 6 11.17 -9.50 6.85
C ILE A 6 10.86 -8.01 6.71
N ILE A 7 10.85 -7.52 5.48
CA ILE A 7 10.24 -6.22 5.15
C ILE A 7 8.80 -6.47 4.72
N HIS A 8 7.85 -5.76 5.34
CA HIS A 8 6.48 -5.65 4.82
C HIS A 8 6.27 -4.27 4.21
N VAL A 9 5.76 -4.24 2.99
CA VAL A 9 5.32 -3.04 2.28
C VAL A 9 3.80 -3.05 2.23
N ASN A 10 3.19 -1.92 2.56
CA ASN A 10 1.76 -1.72 2.53
C ASN A 10 1.41 -0.35 1.93
N ILE A 11 0.74 -0.37 0.78
CA ILE A 11 0.16 0.83 0.17
C ILE A 11 -1.31 0.91 0.58
N VAL A 12 -1.63 1.87 1.43
CA VAL A 12 -2.99 2.05 1.97
C VAL A 12 -3.94 2.49 0.87
N ASP A 13 -5.15 1.91 0.85
CA ASP A 13 -6.18 2.21 -0.15
C ASP A 13 -5.65 2.07 -1.58
N TYR A 14 -5.01 0.94 -1.84
CA TYR A 14 -4.21 0.70 -3.05
C TYR A 14 -4.90 1.10 -4.36
N PRO A 15 -6.17 0.74 -4.64
CA PRO A 15 -6.82 1.22 -5.86
C PRO A 15 -6.95 2.74 -5.98
N ALA A 16 -7.25 3.43 -4.86
CA ALA A 16 -7.32 4.89 -4.86
C ALA A 16 -5.93 5.53 -4.98
N ALA A 17 -4.91 4.97 -4.32
CA ALA A 17 -3.53 5.42 -4.43
C ALA A 17 -3.01 5.30 -5.87
N VAL A 18 -3.31 4.18 -6.54
CA VAL A 18 -2.96 3.93 -7.94
C VAL A 18 -3.69 4.90 -8.89
N ALA A 19 -5.00 5.13 -8.67
CA ALA A 19 -5.74 6.10 -9.45
C ALA A 19 -5.16 7.53 -9.32
N GLN A 20 -4.82 7.95 -8.11
CA GLN A 20 -4.21 9.26 -7.86
C GLN A 20 -2.80 9.39 -8.44
N ALA A 21 -1.99 8.32 -8.41
CA ALA A 21 -0.68 8.32 -9.05
C ALA A 21 -0.76 8.42 -10.58
N HIS A 22 -1.82 7.85 -11.17
CA HIS A 22 -2.09 7.95 -12.60
C HIS A 22 -2.68 9.31 -13.01
N ASP A 23 -3.60 9.86 -12.21
CA ASP A 23 -4.22 11.16 -12.42
C ASP A 23 -3.93 12.10 -11.23
N PRO A 24 -2.86 12.91 -11.31
CA PRO A 24 -2.50 13.85 -10.26
C PRO A 24 -3.59 14.90 -9.96
N SER A 25 -4.56 15.12 -10.86
CA SER A 25 -5.67 16.05 -10.61
C SER A 25 -6.63 15.57 -9.50
N LEU A 26 -6.53 14.30 -9.10
CA LEU A 26 -7.26 13.72 -7.97
C LEU A 26 -6.63 14.08 -6.61
N ALA A 27 -5.39 14.56 -6.60
CA ALA A 27 -4.70 14.90 -5.35
C ALA A 27 -5.46 15.98 -4.58
N GLY A 28 -5.65 15.75 -3.28
CA GLY A 28 -6.38 16.67 -2.40
C GLY A 28 -7.90 16.70 -2.60
N ARG A 29 -8.46 15.83 -3.45
CA ARG A 29 -9.91 15.75 -3.70
C ARG A 29 -10.52 14.52 -3.02
N PRO A 30 -11.76 14.61 -2.54
CA PRO A 30 -12.48 13.45 -2.05
C PRO A 30 -13.00 12.61 -3.22
N PHE A 31 -12.45 11.41 -3.36
CA PHE A 31 -12.97 10.41 -4.29
C PHE A 31 -12.97 8.99 -3.71
N VAL A 32 -13.67 8.08 -4.36
CA VAL A 32 -13.69 6.64 -4.08
C VAL A 32 -13.57 5.83 -5.37
N ILE A 33 -12.93 4.66 -5.29
CA ILE A 33 -13.10 3.57 -6.25
C ILE A 33 -14.28 2.73 -5.77
N ALA A 34 -15.28 2.51 -6.63
CA ALA A 34 -16.47 1.74 -6.33
C ALA A 34 -16.58 0.51 -7.23
N ALA A 35 -17.29 -0.52 -6.74
CA ALA A 35 -17.59 -1.69 -7.56
C ALA A 35 -18.49 -1.30 -8.76
N ASP A 36 -18.14 -1.82 -9.95
CA ASP A 36 -18.85 -1.51 -11.21
C ASP A 36 -20.20 -2.21 -11.33
N ARG A 37 -20.40 -3.35 -10.64
CA ARG A 37 -21.60 -4.19 -10.76
C ARG A 37 -21.99 -4.81 -9.43
N GLY A 38 -23.29 -5.06 -9.29
CA GLY A 38 -23.90 -5.74 -8.15
C GLY A 38 -25.14 -5.01 -7.62
N PRO A 39 -26.02 -5.70 -6.86
CA PRO A 39 -27.26 -5.12 -6.36
C PRO A 39 -27.03 -3.99 -5.34
N ARG A 40 -25.83 -3.89 -4.76
CA ARG A 40 -25.40 -2.81 -3.88
C ARG A 40 -23.97 -2.41 -4.22
N ARG A 41 -23.80 -1.22 -4.79
CA ARG A 41 -22.47 -0.63 -5.01
C ARG A 41 -21.86 -0.27 -3.66
N ILE A 42 -20.61 -0.68 -3.46
CA ILE A 42 -19.83 -0.40 -2.25
C ILE A 42 -18.54 0.32 -2.61
N VAL A 43 -18.03 1.08 -1.65
CA VAL A 43 -16.69 1.67 -1.70
C VAL A 43 -15.66 0.55 -1.60
N LEU A 44 -14.84 0.39 -2.64
CA LEU A 44 -13.70 -0.52 -2.63
C LEU A 44 -12.49 0.13 -1.97
N SER A 45 -12.23 1.39 -2.34
CA SER A 45 -11.06 2.13 -1.87
C SER A 45 -11.36 3.63 -1.80
N PRO A 46 -11.40 4.25 -0.61
CA PRO A 46 -11.49 5.70 -0.48
C PRO A 46 -10.14 6.37 -0.71
N SER A 47 -10.16 7.59 -1.26
CA SER A 47 -9.03 8.52 -1.17
C SER A 47 -8.74 8.89 0.29
N GLN A 48 -7.54 9.38 0.58
CA GLN A 48 -7.19 9.78 1.95
C GLN A 48 -8.10 10.92 2.46
N VAL A 49 -8.50 11.85 1.59
CA VAL A 49 -9.46 12.92 1.92
C VAL A 49 -10.84 12.34 2.22
N ALA A 50 -11.35 11.41 1.40
CA ALA A 50 -12.62 10.74 1.69
C ALA A 50 -12.56 9.95 3.01
N ARG A 51 -11.40 9.35 3.33
CA ARG A 51 -11.19 8.62 4.59
C ARG A 51 -11.21 9.55 5.81
N THR A 52 -10.64 10.75 5.72
CA THR A 52 -10.71 11.73 6.82
C THR A 52 -12.14 12.24 7.04
N GLU A 53 -12.96 12.28 5.99
CA GLU A 53 -14.40 12.53 6.06
C GLU A 53 -15.22 11.32 6.54
N GLY A 54 -14.54 10.23 6.95
CA GLY A 54 -15.15 9.04 7.53
C GLY A 54 -15.77 8.07 6.52
N ILE A 55 -15.45 8.19 5.22
CA ILE A 55 -15.80 7.18 4.22
C ILE A 55 -14.80 6.02 4.32
N THR A 56 -15.31 4.79 4.38
CA THR A 56 -14.49 3.58 4.58
C THR A 56 -14.77 2.52 3.53
N CYS A 57 -13.78 1.65 3.27
CA CYS A 57 -13.98 0.43 2.47
C CYS A 57 -15.19 -0.37 3.00
N GLY A 58 -16.01 -0.90 2.10
CA GLY A 58 -17.23 -1.65 2.41
C GLY A 58 -18.47 -0.79 2.70
N MET A 59 -18.32 0.53 2.86
CA MET A 59 -19.47 1.45 2.98
C MET A 59 -20.31 1.38 1.69
N SER A 60 -21.65 1.45 1.81
CA SER A 60 -22.50 1.54 0.63
C SER A 60 -22.24 2.87 -0.10
N LEU A 61 -22.24 2.85 -1.43
CA LEU A 61 -21.94 4.04 -2.20
C LEU A 61 -22.93 5.17 -1.90
N ARG A 62 -24.21 4.83 -1.75
CA ARG A 62 -25.26 5.77 -1.33
C ARG A 62 -24.93 6.44 0.01
N ALA A 63 -24.49 5.68 1.02
CA ALA A 63 -24.13 6.26 2.31
C ALA A 63 -22.88 7.16 2.22
N ALA A 64 -21.94 6.85 1.33
CA ALA A 64 -20.78 7.69 1.08
C ALA A 64 -21.15 9.01 0.38
N GLU A 65 -22.01 8.95 -0.64
CA GLU A 65 -22.55 10.11 -1.37
C GLU A 65 -23.42 11.00 -0.47
N ASP A 66 -24.29 10.39 0.35
CA ASP A 66 -25.11 11.10 1.34
C ASP A 66 -24.25 11.82 2.39
N ARG A 67 -23.10 11.23 2.77
CA ARG A 67 -22.16 11.82 3.72
C ARG A 67 -21.35 12.97 3.12
N LEU A 68 -20.96 12.85 1.86
CA LEU A 68 -20.10 13.81 1.19
C LEU A 68 -20.63 14.11 -0.21
N PRO A 69 -21.47 15.14 -0.38
CA PRO A 69 -22.07 15.47 -1.68
C PRO A 69 -21.07 15.85 -2.77
N SER A 70 -19.85 16.26 -2.41
CA SER A 70 -18.74 16.55 -3.34
C SER A 70 -17.92 15.32 -3.73
N LEU A 71 -18.29 14.12 -3.27
CA LEU A 71 -17.56 12.89 -3.49
C LEU A 71 -17.54 12.50 -4.97
N THR A 72 -16.33 12.36 -5.52
CA THR A 72 -16.15 11.83 -6.88
C THR A 72 -16.13 10.30 -6.85
N VAL A 73 -16.93 9.66 -7.69
CA VAL A 73 -16.98 8.19 -7.79
C VAL A 73 -16.29 7.74 -9.07
N LEU A 74 -15.26 6.90 -8.92
CA LEU A 74 -14.51 6.30 -10.03
C LEU A 74 -14.80 4.79 -10.09
N SER A 75 -14.77 4.26 -11.30
CA SER A 75 -14.83 2.82 -11.57
C SER A 75 -13.50 2.14 -11.26
N ALA A 76 -13.54 0.84 -10.97
CA ALA A 76 -12.33 0.05 -10.83
C ALA A 76 -11.65 -0.11 -12.20
N ASP A 77 -10.33 0.07 -12.25
CA ASP A 77 -9.54 -0.13 -13.47
C ASP A 77 -8.51 -1.24 -13.24
N ASP A 78 -8.90 -2.48 -13.59
CA ASP A 78 -8.05 -3.66 -13.43
C ASP A 78 -6.76 -3.58 -14.27
N ARG A 79 -6.76 -2.83 -15.39
CA ARG A 79 -5.55 -2.65 -16.20
C ARG A 79 -4.56 -1.75 -15.49
N LEU A 80 -5.06 -0.67 -14.87
CA LEU A 80 -4.24 0.23 -14.10
C LEU A 80 -3.64 -0.46 -12.87
N ILE A 81 -4.43 -1.25 -12.16
CA ILE A 81 -3.96 -2.09 -11.03
C ILE A 81 -2.89 -3.08 -11.49
N SER A 82 -3.14 -3.82 -12.58
CA SER A 82 -2.19 -4.81 -13.10
C SER A 82 -0.86 -4.19 -13.51
N ARG A 83 -0.89 -2.97 -14.06
CA ARG A 83 0.32 -2.21 -14.41
C ARG A 83 1.08 -1.82 -13.15
N ALA A 84 0.40 -1.28 -12.14
CA ALA A 84 1.03 -0.92 -10.86
C ALA A 84 1.64 -2.14 -10.17
N ASP A 85 0.94 -3.28 -10.13
CA ASP A 85 1.45 -4.54 -9.58
C ASP A 85 2.72 -5.01 -10.30
N SER A 86 2.75 -4.89 -11.63
CA SER A 86 3.91 -5.27 -12.44
C SER A 86 5.13 -4.40 -12.17
N GLU A 87 4.97 -3.07 -12.10
CA GLU A 87 6.07 -2.17 -11.77
C GLU A 87 6.57 -2.37 -10.34
N LEU A 88 5.65 -2.56 -9.39
CA LEU A 88 5.99 -2.78 -8.00
C LEU A 88 6.75 -4.10 -7.82
N THR A 89 6.35 -5.16 -8.53
CA THR A 89 7.09 -6.43 -8.58
C THR A 89 8.51 -6.22 -9.10
N ARG A 90 8.68 -5.49 -10.21
CA ARG A 90 10.02 -5.21 -10.78
C ARG A 90 10.93 -4.44 -9.82
N ILE A 91 10.38 -3.50 -9.04
CA ILE A 91 11.15 -2.78 -8.02
C ILE A 91 11.62 -3.78 -6.96
N ILE A 92 10.71 -4.61 -6.46
CA ILE A 92 10.98 -5.52 -5.34
C ILE A 92 11.92 -6.66 -5.73
N ASP A 93 11.81 -7.18 -6.95
CA ASP A 93 12.69 -8.23 -7.50
C ASP A 93 14.18 -7.82 -7.45
N SER A 94 14.48 -6.52 -7.43
CA SER A 94 15.84 -6.02 -7.30
C SER A 94 16.42 -6.12 -5.88
N TYR A 95 15.58 -6.30 -4.85
CA TYR A 95 16.00 -6.34 -3.43
C TYR A 95 16.04 -7.76 -2.85
N SER A 96 15.11 -8.63 -3.26
CA SER A 96 15.08 -10.02 -2.79
C SER A 96 14.49 -10.95 -3.83
N PRO A 97 15.09 -12.15 -4.05
CA PRO A 97 14.50 -13.17 -4.91
C PRO A 97 13.27 -13.84 -4.27
N THR A 98 13.06 -13.67 -2.95
CA THR A 98 11.95 -14.29 -2.23
C THR A 98 10.90 -13.24 -1.90
N ILE A 99 9.85 -13.21 -2.71
CA ILE A 99 8.68 -12.36 -2.52
C ILE A 99 7.49 -13.25 -2.19
N GLN A 100 6.73 -12.86 -1.16
CA GLN A 100 5.37 -13.35 -0.98
C GLN A 100 4.45 -12.14 -1.09
N GLY A 101 3.67 -12.06 -2.17
CA GLY A 101 2.72 -10.98 -2.39
C GLY A 101 1.31 -11.39 -1.97
N GLU A 102 0.66 -10.55 -1.16
CA GLU A 102 -0.81 -10.51 -1.09
C GLU A 102 -1.29 -9.49 -2.14
N ARG A 103 -2.41 -9.77 -2.81
CA ARG A 103 -3.00 -8.77 -3.74
C ARG A 103 -3.37 -7.49 -2.97
N GLY A 104 -3.33 -6.35 -3.65
CA GLY A 104 -3.83 -5.08 -3.11
C GLY A 104 -2.80 -4.26 -2.33
N GLY A 105 -1.55 -4.20 -2.80
CA GLY A 105 -0.52 -3.32 -2.23
C GLY A 105 0.21 -3.88 -1.01
N HIS A 106 0.10 -5.18 -0.73
CA HIS A 106 0.72 -5.85 0.41
C HIS A 106 1.83 -6.82 -0.03
N LEU A 107 3.07 -6.55 0.33
CA LEU A 107 4.22 -7.36 -0.12
C LEU A 107 5.16 -7.67 1.03
N TYR A 108 5.71 -8.87 1.03
CA TYR A 108 6.73 -9.31 1.99
C TYR A 108 8.01 -9.67 1.25
N LEU A 109 9.13 -9.13 1.74
CA LEU A 109 10.47 -9.45 1.27
C LEU A 109 11.22 -10.16 2.38
N ASP A 110 11.78 -11.33 2.07
CA ASP A 110 12.76 -11.97 2.94
C ASP A 110 14.14 -11.40 2.66
N MET A 111 14.75 -10.74 3.64
CA MET A 111 16.06 -10.11 3.49
C MET A 111 17.21 -10.99 4.00
N SER A 112 16.95 -12.27 4.26
CA SER A 112 17.98 -13.24 4.66
C SER A 112 19.11 -13.33 3.65
N GLY A 113 20.35 -13.20 4.14
CA GLY A 113 21.55 -13.31 3.30
C GLY A 113 21.83 -12.09 2.40
N THR A 114 20.97 -11.07 2.40
CA THR A 114 21.09 -9.90 1.52
C THR A 114 22.04 -8.81 2.08
N GLY A 115 22.48 -8.93 3.34
CA GLY A 115 23.19 -7.88 4.06
C GLY A 115 24.52 -7.42 3.43
N ARG A 116 25.24 -8.29 2.70
CA ARG A 116 26.45 -7.88 1.97
C ARG A 116 26.16 -7.01 0.75
N LEU A 117 24.98 -7.15 0.14
CA LEU A 117 24.57 -6.43 -1.06
C LEU A 117 23.92 -5.09 -0.71
N PHE A 118 23.04 -5.09 0.29
CA PHE A 118 22.18 -3.93 0.60
C PHE A 118 22.45 -3.28 1.96
N GLY A 119 23.34 -3.86 2.78
CA GLY A 119 23.66 -3.33 4.11
C GLY A 119 22.58 -3.67 5.14
N SER A 120 22.23 -2.72 5.99
CA SER A 120 21.18 -2.93 6.99
C SER A 120 19.81 -3.09 6.32
N VAL A 121 18.94 -3.90 6.93
CA VAL A 121 17.59 -4.13 6.39
C VAL A 121 16.73 -2.87 6.48
N VAL A 122 16.93 -2.06 7.51
CA VAL A 122 16.25 -0.76 7.65
C VAL A 122 16.65 0.20 6.54
N ASP A 123 17.94 0.27 6.18
CA ASP A 123 18.39 1.09 5.05
C ASP A 123 17.80 0.59 3.73
N SER A 124 17.72 -0.73 3.56
CA SER A 124 17.08 -1.36 2.40
C SER A 124 15.60 -1.00 2.31
N ALA A 125 14.87 -1.05 3.44
CA ALA A 125 13.48 -0.65 3.53
C ALA A 125 13.27 0.85 3.23
N LEU A 126 14.16 1.72 3.71
CA LEU A 126 14.15 3.15 3.40
C LEU A 126 14.39 3.44 1.91
N ARG A 127 15.32 2.71 1.28
CA ARG A 127 15.61 2.82 -0.16
C ARG A 127 14.43 2.32 -0.99
N LEU A 128 13.91 1.14 -0.66
CA LEU A 128 12.74 0.56 -1.32
C LEU A 128 11.53 1.51 -1.27
N ARG A 129 11.25 2.10 -0.10
CA ARG A 129 10.16 3.07 0.06
C ARG A 129 10.34 4.29 -0.85
N ARG A 130 11.57 4.83 -0.94
CA ARG A 130 11.87 5.97 -1.84
C ARG A 130 11.71 5.58 -3.30
N GLU A 131 12.22 4.41 -3.69
CA GLU A 131 12.14 3.94 -5.07
C GLU A 131 10.68 3.72 -5.53
N ILE A 132 9.81 3.20 -4.65
CA ILE A 132 8.37 3.09 -4.92
C ILE A 132 7.74 4.47 -5.16
N ARG A 133 8.07 5.48 -4.34
CA ARG A 133 7.61 6.86 -4.58
C ARG A 133 8.13 7.39 -5.91
N ASP A 134 9.42 7.29 -6.15
CA ASP A 134 10.09 7.97 -7.26
C ASP A 134 9.71 7.36 -8.62
N ARG A 135 9.54 6.03 -8.69
CA ARG A 135 9.27 5.33 -9.95
C ARG A 135 7.79 5.24 -10.31
N ILE A 136 6.91 5.08 -9.32
CA ILE A 136 5.48 4.81 -9.56
C ILE A 136 4.54 5.74 -8.79
N GLY A 137 5.06 6.72 -8.05
CA GLY A 137 4.25 7.74 -7.40
C GLY A 137 3.43 7.25 -6.20
N LEU A 138 3.75 6.08 -5.63
CA LEU A 138 2.96 5.46 -4.55
C LEU A 138 3.58 5.67 -3.15
N ASP A 139 2.74 6.03 -2.17
CA ASP A 139 3.09 6.13 -0.75
C ASP A 139 2.94 4.78 -0.06
N ALA A 140 4.05 4.30 0.48
CA ALA A 140 4.09 3.06 1.23
C ALA A 140 4.35 3.31 2.72
N ALA A 141 3.59 2.59 3.54
CA ALA A 141 3.98 2.20 4.89
C ALA A 141 4.89 0.98 4.78
N VAL A 142 6.07 1.03 5.39
CA VAL A 142 7.06 -0.06 5.37
C VAL A 142 7.44 -0.42 6.80
N ALA A 143 7.60 -1.71 7.09
CA ALA A 143 8.10 -2.13 8.39
C ALA A 143 9.04 -3.32 8.28
N VAL A 144 10.08 -3.30 9.12
CA VAL A 144 11.01 -4.41 9.31
C VAL A 144 10.60 -5.16 10.57
N GLY A 145 10.51 -6.48 10.51
CA GLY A 145 10.20 -7.32 11.67
C GLY A 145 10.85 -8.69 11.56
N ALA A 146 10.90 -9.41 12.70
CA ALA A 146 11.50 -10.74 12.79
C ALA A 146 10.77 -11.81 11.95
N ASN A 147 9.50 -11.57 11.62
CA ASN A 147 8.70 -12.43 10.76
C ASN A 147 7.56 -11.62 10.10
N LYS A 148 6.80 -12.24 9.20
CA LYS A 148 5.72 -11.59 8.45
C LYS A 148 4.63 -10.99 9.33
N LEU A 149 4.26 -11.67 10.41
CA LEU A 149 3.21 -11.20 11.31
C LEU A 149 3.65 -9.90 11.99
N VAL A 150 4.86 -9.90 12.56
CA VAL A 150 5.45 -8.73 13.21
C VAL A 150 5.60 -7.56 12.22
N ALA A 151 6.14 -7.82 11.03
CA ALA A 151 6.28 -6.79 10.00
C ALA A 151 4.90 -6.24 9.55
N LYS A 152 3.88 -7.09 9.39
CA LYS A 152 2.50 -6.67 9.05
C LYS A 152 1.88 -5.80 10.13
N ILE A 153 2.12 -6.13 11.40
CA ILE A 153 1.67 -5.31 12.53
C ILE A 153 2.41 -3.98 12.52
N GLY A 154 3.72 -3.99 12.29
CA GLY A 154 4.55 -2.78 12.20
C GLY A 154 4.03 -1.79 11.15
N THR A 155 3.63 -2.24 9.96
CA THR A 155 3.07 -1.29 8.96
C THR A 155 1.74 -0.67 9.38
N ARG A 156 1.00 -1.26 10.33
CA ARG A 156 -0.24 -0.66 10.86
C ARG A 156 0.02 0.55 11.75
N THR A 157 1.17 0.63 12.42
CA THR A 157 1.51 1.75 13.31
C THR A 157 1.95 2.99 12.56
N VAL A 158 2.34 2.84 11.30
CA VAL A 158 2.85 3.92 10.43
C VAL A 158 1.97 4.16 9.20
N ARG A 159 0.68 3.80 9.24
CA ARG A 159 -0.27 4.15 8.18
C ARG A 159 -0.58 5.65 8.22
N PRO A 160 -0.83 6.31 7.06
CA PRO A 160 -0.90 5.72 5.72
C PRO A 160 0.46 5.53 5.05
N TYR A 161 1.51 6.19 5.54
CA TYR A 161 2.88 6.08 5.05
C TYR A 161 3.88 6.30 6.18
N GLY A 162 5.05 5.65 6.08
CA GLY A 162 6.10 5.77 7.09
C GLY A 162 6.99 4.54 7.11
N LEU A 163 7.89 4.49 8.09
CA LEU A 163 8.79 3.37 8.31
C LEU A 163 8.84 2.98 9.79
N ALA A 164 8.75 1.69 10.09
CA ALA A 164 8.95 1.13 11.42
C ALA A 164 10.01 0.01 11.41
N GLU A 165 10.76 -0.12 12.49
CA GLU A 165 11.59 -1.30 12.78
C GLU A 165 11.08 -1.87 14.10
N ILE A 166 10.66 -3.14 14.10
CA ILE A 166 10.22 -3.84 15.32
C ILE A 166 11.32 -4.80 15.74
N ARG A 167 11.97 -4.49 16.86
CA ARG A 167 13.07 -5.28 17.41
C ARG A 167 12.54 -6.31 18.39
N SER A 168 13.35 -7.33 18.66
CA SER A 168 13.01 -8.31 19.68
C SER A 168 12.93 -7.64 21.05
N GLY A 169 11.77 -7.72 21.71
CA GLY A 169 11.53 -7.13 23.03
C GLY A 169 10.70 -5.84 23.02
N ASP A 170 10.39 -5.30 21.83
CA ASP A 170 9.36 -4.26 21.64
C ASP A 170 7.94 -4.86 21.79
#